data_AF-A0A512B157-F1
#
_entry.id   AF-A0A512B157-F1
#
_cell.length_a   1.000
_cell.length_b   1.000
_cell.length_c   1.000
_cell.angle_alpha   90.00
_cell.angle_beta   90.00
_cell.angle_gamma   90.00
#
_symmetry.space_group_name_H-M   'P 1'
#
loop_
_entity.id
_entity.type
_entity.pdbx_description
1 polymer ?
#
loop_
_entity_poly.entity_id
_entity_poly.type
_entity_poly.pdbx_seq_one_letter_code
_entity_poly.pdbx_strand_id
1 'polypeptide(L)'
;MIKVKHPDESCNQIQETFLAKCPAEERRFHELLFTHGNISYRYHQEAKEFNPTVKDFEEWLEGLPENMRHDMQQRGFEACKGILSFTRYVNEKNDIGLDEYVRQQMGSADFAEYQSFLTNG
;
A
#
# COMPACT_ATOMS: atom_id res chain seq x y z
N MET A 1 4.35 5.72 18.47
CA MET A 1 5.26 6.30 17.44
C MET A 1 5.05 5.57 16.11
N ILE A 2 5.25 6.24 14.97
CA ILE A 2 5.23 5.58 13.64
C ILE A 2 6.38 4.57 13.56
N LYS A 3 6.04 3.29 13.43
CA LYS A 3 7.01 2.18 13.48
C LYS A 3 7.73 1.99 12.15
N VAL A 4 7.01 2.13 11.04
CA VAL A 4 7.56 2.03 9.69
C VAL A 4 7.42 3.39 9.00
N LYS A 5 8.54 3.97 8.61
CA LYS A 5 8.62 5.29 7.99
C LYS A 5 8.34 5.22 6.49
N HIS A 6 7.82 6.29 5.93
CA HIS A 6 7.70 6.47 4.49
C HIS A 6 9.11 6.56 3.86
N PRO A 7 9.33 6.07 2.64
CA PRO A 7 10.63 6.22 1.97
C PRO A 7 10.98 7.67 1.61
N ASP A 8 9.99 8.54 1.41
CA ASP A 8 10.15 9.99 1.28
C ASP A 8 10.17 10.67 2.66
N GLU A 9 11.26 11.38 2.93
CA GLU A 9 11.49 12.08 4.20
C GLU A 9 10.51 13.23 4.45
N SER A 10 10.03 13.90 3.39
CA SER A 10 9.03 14.96 3.54
C SER A 10 7.72 14.42 4.13
N CYS A 11 7.31 13.20 3.74
CA CYS A 11 6.16 12.53 4.32
C CYS A 11 6.39 12.21 5.81
N ASN A 12 7.59 11.78 6.19
CA ASN A 12 7.92 11.50 7.60
C ASN A 12 7.75 12.76 8.46
N GLN A 13 8.28 13.89 8.01
CA GLN A 13 8.19 15.18 8.70
C GLN A 13 6.73 15.65 8.85
N ILE A 14 5.91 15.49 7.81
CA ILE A 14 4.48 15.85 7.84
C ILE A 14 3.74 14.97 8.85
N GLN A 15 3.97 13.64 8.82
CA GLN A 15 3.30 12.70 9.72
C GLN A 15 3.70 12.93 11.18
N GLU A 16 4.98 13.21 11.46
CA GLU A 16 5.45 13.55 12.81
C GLU A 16 4.88 14.87 13.32
N THR A 17 4.85 15.89 12.47
CA THR A 17 4.24 17.19 12.80
C THR A 17 2.76 17.05 13.09
N PHE A 18 2.05 16.20 12.35
CA PHE A 18 0.66 15.87 12.62
C PHE A 18 0.51 15.22 14.01
N LEU A 19 1.29 14.17 14.30
CA LEU A 19 1.19 13.44 15.58
C LEU A 19 1.54 14.31 16.80
N ALA A 20 2.47 15.25 16.64
CA ALA A 20 2.83 16.21 17.69
C ALA A 20 1.66 17.14 18.08
N LYS A 21 0.73 17.39 17.15
CA LYS A 21 -0.46 18.23 17.36
C LYS A 21 -1.76 17.44 17.57
N CYS A 22 -1.71 16.12 17.33
CA CYS A 22 -2.87 15.25 17.42
C CYS A 22 -3.33 15.08 18.88
N PRO A 23 -4.65 15.12 19.17
CA PRO A 23 -5.22 14.81 20.49
C PRO A 23 -4.76 13.44 21.01
N ALA A 24 -4.62 13.30 22.32
CA ALA A 24 -4.03 12.10 22.91
C ALA A 24 -4.87 10.83 22.63
N GLU A 25 -6.18 11.00 22.63
CA GLU A 25 -7.20 9.98 22.37
C GLU A 25 -7.18 9.45 20.92
N GLU A 26 -6.78 10.29 19.95
CA GLU A 26 -6.72 9.94 18.53
C GLU A 26 -5.31 9.55 18.06
N ARG A 27 -4.29 9.90 18.85
CA ARG A 27 -2.88 9.78 18.45
C ARG A 27 -2.52 8.34 18.12
N ARG A 28 -2.98 7.37 18.91
CA ARG A 28 -2.65 5.95 18.70
C ARG A 28 -3.21 5.43 17.38
N PHE A 29 -4.46 5.77 17.05
CA PHE A 29 -5.05 5.42 15.76
C PHE A 29 -4.21 5.98 14.60
N HIS A 30 -3.83 7.27 14.67
CA HIS A 30 -3.04 7.90 13.61
C HIS A 30 -1.62 7.33 13.49
N GLU A 31 -0.98 6.94 14.59
CA GLU A 31 0.32 6.25 14.56
C GLU A 31 0.24 4.92 13.80
N LEU A 32 -0.82 4.14 14.06
CA LEU A 32 -1.07 2.87 13.40
C LEU A 32 -1.47 3.08 11.93
N LEU A 33 -2.32 4.07 11.66
CA LEU A 33 -2.73 4.45 10.30
C LEU A 33 -1.52 4.84 9.44
N PHE A 34 -0.64 5.71 9.93
CA PHE A 34 0.57 6.10 9.20
C PHE A 34 1.53 4.93 9.04
N THR A 35 1.70 4.10 10.08
CA THR A 35 2.52 2.88 9.97
C THR A 35 1.98 1.95 8.88
N HIS A 36 0.69 1.65 8.91
CA HIS A 36 0.01 0.81 7.92
C HIS A 36 0.15 1.40 6.51
N GLY A 37 -0.19 2.69 6.33
CA GLY A 37 -0.09 3.38 5.05
C GLY A 37 1.33 3.39 4.47
N ASN A 38 2.34 3.62 5.32
CA ASN A 38 3.74 3.57 4.89
C ASN A 38 4.18 2.17 4.46
N ILE A 39 3.70 1.13 5.14
CA ILE A 39 3.94 -0.27 4.73
C ILE A 39 3.26 -0.57 3.40
N SER A 40 1.98 -0.20 3.24
CA SER A 40 1.25 -0.40 1.98
C SER A 40 1.93 0.35 0.82
N TYR A 41 2.46 1.55 1.05
CA TYR A 41 3.22 2.27 0.04
C TYR A 41 4.48 1.49 -0.39
N ARG A 42 5.24 0.99 0.59
CA ARG A 42 6.46 0.18 0.33
C ARG A 42 6.13 -1.11 -0.42
N TYR A 43 5.04 -1.79 -0.06
CA TYR A 43 4.52 -2.94 -0.80
C TYR A 43 4.38 -2.61 -2.29
N HIS A 44 3.71 -1.51 -2.64
CA HIS A 44 3.54 -1.13 -4.05
C HIS A 44 4.85 -0.72 -4.75
N GLN A 45 5.85 -0.21 -4.02
CA GLN A 45 7.17 0.04 -4.60
C GLN A 45 7.92 -1.26 -4.90
N GLU A 46 7.75 -2.29 -4.07
CA GLU A 46 8.42 -3.59 -4.21
C GLU A 46 8.09 -4.29 -5.53
N ALA A 47 6.91 -4.02 -6.10
CA ALA A 47 6.52 -4.53 -7.42
C ALA A 47 7.54 -4.19 -8.53
N LYS A 48 8.31 -3.10 -8.36
CA LYS A 48 9.35 -2.69 -9.32
C LYS A 48 10.55 -3.64 -9.34
N GLU A 49 10.86 -4.28 -8.22
CA GLU A 49 11.99 -5.21 -8.10
C GLU A 49 11.79 -6.47 -8.96
N PHE A 50 10.54 -6.82 -9.26
CA PHE A 50 10.19 -7.94 -10.12
C PHE A 50 10.30 -7.63 -11.62
N ASN A 51 10.67 -6.40 -12.00
CA ASN A 51 10.79 -5.97 -13.39
C ASN A 51 9.57 -6.38 -14.24
N PRO A 52 8.37 -5.86 -13.91
CA PRO A 52 7.12 -6.26 -14.58
C PRO A 52 7.23 -6.07 -16.09
N THR A 53 6.57 -6.94 -16.84
CA THR A 53 6.66 -7.04 -18.30
C THR A 53 5.34 -6.65 -18.97
N VAL A 54 5.38 -6.47 -20.30
CA VAL A 54 4.16 -6.28 -21.10
C VAL A 54 3.20 -7.46 -20.94
N LYS A 55 3.74 -8.69 -20.80
CA LYS A 55 2.94 -9.89 -20.56
C LYS A 55 2.19 -9.82 -19.23
N ASP A 56 2.83 -9.35 -18.17
CA ASP A 56 2.17 -9.15 -16.87
C ASP A 56 1.02 -8.15 -16.98
N PHE A 57 1.21 -7.09 -17.76
CA PHE A 57 0.17 -6.11 -18.04
C PHE A 57 -1.00 -6.69 -18.83
N GLU A 58 -0.74 -7.49 -19.86
CA GLU A 58 -1.78 -8.17 -20.64
C GLU A 58 -2.57 -9.16 -19.77
N GLU A 59 -1.90 -9.99 -18.97
CA GLU A 59 -2.54 -10.92 -18.04
C GLU A 59 -3.38 -10.19 -16.99
N TRP A 60 -2.88 -9.06 -16.45
CA TRP A 60 -3.64 -8.23 -15.52
C TRP A 60 -4.90 -7.63 -16.16
N LEU A 61 -4.81 -7.14 -17.40
CA LEU A 61 -5.94 -6.59 -18.15
C LEU A 61 -7.06 -7.63 -18.34
N GLU A 62 -6.72 -8.91 -18.51
CA GLU A 62 -7.71 -9.98 -18.67
C GLU A 62 -8.63 -10.14 -17.46
N GLY A 63 -8.12 -9.86 -16.26
CA GLY A 63 -8.86 -9.90 -15.00
C GLY A 63 -9.70 -8.65 -14.70
N LEU A 64 -9.55 -7.57 -15.48
CA LEU A 64 -10.29 -6.32 -15.24
C LEU A 64 -11.68 -6.34 -15.88
N PRO A 65 -12.68 -5.70 -15.24
CA PRO A 65 -13.95 -5.33 -15.89
C PRO A 65 -13.71 -4.58 -17.21
N GLU A 66 -14.58 -4.81 -18.19
CA GLU A 66 -14.38 -4.36 -19.58
C GLU A 66 -14.11 -2.85 -19.72
N ASN A 67 -14.87 -2.02 -18.98
CA ASN A 67 -14.68 -0.58 -18.97
C ASN A 67 -13.28 -0.17 -18.45
N MET A 68 -12.85 -0.73 -17.31
CA MET A 68 -11.52 -0.47 -16.76
C MET A 68 -10.41 -1.01 -17.65
N ARG A 69 -10.62 -2.18 -18.26
CA ARG A 69 -9.67 -2.78 -19.20
C ARG A 69 -9.39 -1.84 -20.37
N HIS A 70 -10.44 -1.27 -20.97
CA HIS A 70 -10.29 -0.33 -22.08
C HIS A 70 -9.50 0.91 -21.67
N ASP A 71 -9.83 1.50 -20.51
CA ASP A 71 -9.12 2.67 -19.99
C ASP A 71 -7.64 2.38 -19.71
N MET A 72 -7.32 1.21 -19.13
CA MET A 72 -5.94 0.82 -18.84
C MET A 72 -5.16 0.47 -20.11
N GLN A 73 -5.81 -0.15 -21.11
CA GLN A 73 -5.22 -0.38 -22.43
C GLN A 73 -4.84 0.93 -23.11
N GLN A 74 -5.72 1.94 -23.09
CA GLN A 74 -5.44 3.25 -23.66
C GLN A 74 -4.27 3.97 -22.97
N ARG A 75 -4.14 3.81 -21.64
CA ARG A 75 -3.00 4.35 -20.87
C ARG A 75 -1.67 3.68 -21.23
N GLY A 76 -1.72 2.37 -21.49
CA GLY A 76 -0.56 1.57 -21.88
C GLY A 76 0.31 1.15 -20.70
N PHE A 77 1.17 0.16 -20.97
CA PHE A 77 2.00 -0.53 -19.98
C PHE A 77 2.85 0.42 -19.12
N GLU A 78 3.59 1.33 -19.74
CA GLU A 78 4.53 2.21 -19.05
C GLU A 78 3.85 3.09 -17.99
N ALA A 79 2.68 3.64 -18.32
CA ALA A 79 1.88 4.45 -17.40
C ALA A 79 1.24 3.59 -16.29
N CYS A 80 0.94 2.31 -16.58
CA CYS A 80 0.32 1.40 -15.63
C CYS A 80 1.27 0.84 -14.58
N LYS A 81 2.60 0.95 -14.74
CA LYS A 81 3.60 0.48 -13.74
C LYS A 81 3.47 1.11 -12.35
N GLY A 82 2.77 2.24 -12.22
CA GLY A 82 2.47 2.89 -10.94
C GLY A 82 1.04 2.67 -10.41
N ILE A 83 0.18 1.96 -11.15
CA ILE A 83 -1.21 1.75 -10.75
C ILE A 83 -1.27 0.70 -9.63
N LEU A 84 -2.00 1.02 -8.55
CA LEU A 84 -2.03 0.20 -7.33
C LEU A 84 -2.53 -1.23 -7.57
N SER A 85 -3.55 -1.41 -8.41
CA SER A 85 -4.07 -2.74 -8.75
C SER A 85 -3.11 -3.54 -9.64
N PHE A 86 -2.32 -2.88 -10.50
CA PHE A 86 -1.30 -3.56 -11.30
C PHE A 86 -0.10 -3.97 -10.44
N THR A 87 0.43 -3.06 -9.63
CA THR A 87 1.54 -3.37 -8.70
C THR A 87 1.15 -4.46 -7.69
N ARG A 88 -0.11 -4.45 -7.21
CA ARG A 88 -0.64 -5.55 -6.40
C ARG A 88 -0.66 -6.88 -7.15
N TYR A 89 -1.15 -6.89 -8.40
CA TYR A 89 -1.12 -8.09 -9.24
C TYR A 89 0.32 -8.63 -9.40
N VAL A 90 1.30 -7.76 -9.67
CA VAL A 90 2.71 -8.15 -9.81
C VAL A 90 3.24 -8.77 -8.52
N ASN A 91 2.97 -8.17 -7.36
CA ASN A 91 3.40 -8.71 -6.07
C ASN A 91 2.72 -10.06 -5.75
N GLU A 92 1.40 -10.17 -5.95
CA GLU A 92 0.66 -11.40 -5.66
C GLU A 92 1.08 -12.56 -6.59
N LYS A 93 1.41 -12.27 -7.86
CA LYS A 93 1.99 -13.24 -8.79
C LYS A 93 3.36 -13.76 -8.33
N ASN A 94 4.07 -12.98 -7.51
CA ASN A 94 5.35 -13.34 -6.90
C ASN A 94 5.20 -13.76 -5.42
N ASP A 95 4.02 -14.26 -5.04
CA ASP A 95 3.71 -14.80 -3.71
C ASP A 95 3.77 -13.78 -2.55
N ILE A 96 3.65 -12.48 -2.85
CA ILE A 96 3.61 -11.41 -1.84
C ILE A 96 2.21 -10.83 -1.74
N GLY A 97 1.41 -11.36 -0.81
CA GLY A 97 0.08 -10.85 -0.49
C GLY A 97 0.11 -9.60 0.40
N LEU A 98 -0.72 -8.60 0.09
CA LEU A 98 -0.76 -7.32 0.80
C LEU A 98 -1.00 -7.46 2.32
N ASP A 99 -2.03 -8.19 2.71
CA ASP A 99 -2.42 -8.30 4.13
C ASP A 99 -1.33 -8.99 4.96
N GLU A 100 -0.76 -10.07 4.43
CA GLU A 100 0.33 -10.80 5.08
C GLU A 100 1.60 -9.95 5.16
N TYR A 101 1.93 -9.24 4.08
CA TYR A 101 3.04 -8.30 4.05
C TYR A 101 2.88 -7.21 5.11
N VAL A 102 1.70 -6.59 5.19
CA VAL A 102 1.40 -5.57 6.21
C VAL A 102 1.52 -6.16 7.60
N ARG A 103 0.92 -7.32 7.86
CA ARG A 103 0.94 -7.99 9.15
C ARG A 103 2.36 -8.32 9.63
N GLN A 104 3.24 -8.77 8.72
CA GLN A 104 4.64 -9.08 9.02
C GLN A 104 5.44 -7.83 9.40
N GLN A 105 5.30 -6.75 8.63
CA GLN A 105 6.04 -5.51 8.85
C GLN A 105 5.52 -4.71 10.05
N MET A 106 4.19 -4.65 10.20
CA MET A 106 3.53 -3.94 11.30
C MET A 106 3.68 -4.69 12.62
N GLY A 107 3.72 -6.02 12.59
CA GLY A 107 3.66 -6.89 13.75
C GLY A 107 2.22 -7.17 14.17
N SER A 108 1.96 -8.40 14.62
CA SER A 108 0.59 -8.90 14.81
C SER A 108 -0.22 -8.14 15.87
N ALA A 109 0.42 -7.64 16.93
CA ALA A 109 -0.27 -6.85 17.97
C ALA A 109 -0.73 -5.48 17.45
N ASP A 110 0.18 -4.73 16.81
CA ASP A 110 -0.13 -3.42 16.22
C ASP A 110 -1.19 -3.56 15.10
N PHE A 111 -1.10 -4.61 14.29
CA PHE A 111 -2.08 -4.89 13.24
C PHE A 111 -3.48 -5.21 13.79
N ALA A 112 -3.57 -6.07 14.81
CA ALA A 112 -4.85 -6.39 15.45
C ALA A 112 -5.48 -5.16 16.13
N GLU A 113 -4.65 -4.34 16.80
CA GLU A 113 -5.11 -3.07 17.39
C GLU A 113 -5.65 -2.13 16.31
N TYR A 114 -4.95 -1.99 15.18
CA TYR A 114 -5.41 -1.18 14.05
C TYR A 114 -6.75 -1.67 13.50
N GLN A 115 -6.90 -2.98 13.28
CA GLN A 115 -8.16 -3.56 12.82
C GLN A 115 -9.32 -3.27 13.78
N SER A 116 -9.07 -3.29 15.10
CA SER A 116 -10.10 -2.98 16.10
C SER A 116 -10.64 -1.54 15.99
N PHE A 117 -9.83 -0.59 15.52
CA PHE A 117 -10.31 0.77 15.25
C PHE A 117 -11.23 0.83 14.02
N LEU A 118 -11.04 -0.05 13.03
CA LEU A 118 -11.84 -0.05 11.79
C LEU A 118 -13.19 -0.76 11.94
N THR A 119 -13.29 -1.73 12.85
CA THR A 119 -14.52 -2.48 13.09
C THR A 119 -15.49 -1.79 14.05
N ASN A 120 -14.99 -0.82 14.83
CA ASN A 120 -15.75 -0.11 15.86
C ASN A 120 -16.14 1.32 15.44
N GLY A 121 -15.97 1.68 14.16
CA GLY A 121 -16.31 2.98 13.58
C GLY A 121 -17.65 3.00 12.86
#